data_AF-A0A2V5JH19-F1
#
_entry.id   AF-A0A2V5JH19-F1
#
_cell.length_a   1.000
_cell.length_b   1.000
_cell.length_c   1.000
_cell.angle_alpha   90.00
_cell.angle_beta   90.00
_cell.angle_gamma   90.00
#
_symmetry.space_group_name_H-M   'P 1'
#
loop_
_entity.id
_entity.type
_entity.pdbx_description
1 polymer ?
#
loop_
_entity_poly.entity_id
_entity_poly.type
_entity_poly.pdbx_seq_one_letter_code
_entity_poly.pdbx_strand_id
1 'polypeptide(L)'
;MNWESSTSPQLQPESASQSPPDLQQQKSPVLRKSRQSPGSACEECRRRKLRCDRRTPSCGVCTATGVICHFTATRSERGPKRGHLKQLQQRMGMFHRIDSVLVQSTLDSIKMDKIPFLPSEGIEPLLDSPPTEPQLLMSVTEVPMWMREELDQLYFDRVHVFAPILHQGRYMEWSRQRVKSEAKTALQYTMWTLAASFSGQLQHVASAFYHEARSRVDLQMLGDNVIDTIEIENLQACILLVMHESITSYDERGWLRAGYAFRLVQRMRLYEIDAPSSPRLAAREDWVVVEERRRMFWMAYCLDRFLSMRDGRPLTLIEHLISTRLPAPEAEFQSGQPVDMELLSTAITSGGPRLTSPFAECIMTTTVCGRAVIHHYQTSLENTFTHDSSNFHDRHEWIHNTITQRINILSFNTPKFTENSDPMFLFTRILASTTALYLYHTLSLTSYELIPEDDMSPFPDYGHAALLEAQEMVHLANILNKVNSFKIHPFTHIPLSLCVDICNTYRDRDGAICAKLQEVFHTLRNLTWVNSLGEKLQQVLGGPM
;
A
#
# COMPACT_ATOMS: atom_id res chain seq x y z
N MET A 1 6.93 -2.29 -62.76
CA MET A 1 7.64 -2.96 -63.87
C MET A 1 8.67 -3.89 -63.26
N ASN A 2 8.84 -5.08 -63.83
CA ASN A 2 9.62 -6.19 -63.26
C ASN A 2 11.12 -6.09 -63.64
N TRP A 3 11.81 -7.24 -63.44
CA TRP A 3 13.16 -7.64 -63.81
C TRP A 3 14.19 -7.43 -62.67
N GLU A 4 14.65 -8.46 -61.95
CA GLU A 4 15.40 -9.68 -62.36
C GLU A 4 16.82 -9.36 -62.87
N SER A 5 17.88 -10.15 -62.63
CA SER A 5 18.11 -11.26 -61.69
C SER A 5 19.61 -11.63 -61.66
N SER A 6 20.03 -12.39 -60.63
CA SER A 6 21.10 -13.42 -60.61
C SER A 6 22.29 -13.40 -61.58
N THR A 7 23.49 -13.63 -61.04
CA THR A 7 24.43 -14.61 -61.63
C THR A 7 25.46 -15.14 -60.61
N SER A 8 25.69 -16.45 -60.63
CA SER A 8 26.88 -17.13 -60.10
C SER A 8 27.53 -17.90 -61.26
N PRO A 9 28.81 -18.26 -61.16
CA PRO A 9 29.29 -19.43 -61.89
C PRO A 9 30.15 -20.40 -61.07
N GLN A 10 30.33 -21.57 -61.67
CA GLN A 10 31.09 -22.74 -61.21
C GLN A 10 32.25 -23.02 -62.22
N LEU A 11 33.21 -23.94 -62.02
CA LEU A 11 33.29 -25.06 -61.08
C LEU A 11 34.77 -25.31 -60.65
N GLN A 12 35.13 -26.57 -60.44
CA GLN A 12 36.43 -27.18 -60.09
C GLN A 12 37.28 -27.52 -61.37
N PRO A 13 38.31 -28.41 -61.37
CA PRO A 13 39.10 -29.06 -60.29
C PRO A 13 40.65 -29.00 -60.50
N GLU A 14 41.44 -29.54 -59.56
CA GLU A 14 42.37 -30.69 -59.78
C GLU A 14 43.27 -30.98 -58.54
N SER A 15 43.95 -32.14 -58.54
CA SER A 15 44.56 -32.79 -57.37
C SER A 15 46.00 -33.27 -57.61
N ALA A 16 46.92 -33.11 -56.64
CA ALA A 16 48.04 -34.04 -56.44
C ALA A 16 48.74 -33.89 -55.06
N SER A 17 49.01 -35.05 -54.46
CA SER A 17 49.90 -35.42 -53.34
C SER A 17 51.15 -34.57 -52.99
N GLN A 18 51.44 -34.45 -51.67
CA GLN A 18 52.76 -34.77 -51.05
C GLN A 18 52.69 -34.78 -49.50
N SER A 19 53.64 -35.45 -48.84
CA SER A 19 53.78 -35.64 -47.37
C SER A 19 55.21 -36.17 -47.04
N PRO A 20 55.66 -36.30 -45.77
CA PRO A 20 55.42 -35.55 -44.51
C PRO A 20 56.77 -34.94 -43.98
N PRO A 21 56.93 -34.54 -42.68
CA PRO A 21 57.33 -35.52 -41.65
C PRO A 21 56.82 -35.29 -40.20
N ASP A 22 57.10 -36.31 -39.38
CA ASP A 22 56.84 -36.58 -37.95
C ASP A 22 56.71 -35.46 -36.90
N LEU A 23 55.87 -35.75 -35.88
CA LEU A 23 56.30 -35.76 -34.47
C LEU A 23 55.45 -36.71 -33.57
N GLN A 24 55.99 -37.90 -33.30
CA GLN A 24 55.93 -38.68 -32.05
C GLN A 24 54.58 -39.04 -31.37
N GLN A 25 54.14 -40.28 -31.65
CA GLN A 25 53.78 -41.34 -30.68
C GLN A 25 52.99 -40.99 -29.39
N GLN A 26 51.74 -41.45 -29.30
CA GLN A 26 51.16 -41.97 -28.04
C GLN A 26 50.25 -43.20 -28.28
N LYS A 27 50.09 -44.01 -27.23
CA LYS A 27 49.76 -45.45 -27.32
C LYS A 27 48.28 -45.75 -27.60
N SER A 28 48.02 -46.78 -28.40
CA SER A 28 46.69 -47.29 -28.74
C SER A 28 46.10 -48.24 -27.68
N PRO A 29 44.78 -48.19 -27.47
CA PRO A 29 44.02 -49.32 -26.93
C PRO A 29 43.04 -49.92 -27.96
N VAL A 30 42.92 -51.25 -27.90
CA VAL A 30 42.15 -52.14 -28.77
C VAL A 30 40.69 -51.70 -29.02
N LEU A 31 40.27 -51.74 -30.29
CA LEU A 31 38.89 -51.58 -30.75
C LEU A 31 37.91 -52.48 -29.98
N ARG A 32 37.02 -51.88 -29.17
CA ARG A 32 35.82 -52.57 -28.67
C ARG A 32 34.60 -52.16 -29.50
N LYS A 33 33.89 -53.16 -30.02
CA LYS A 33 32.66 -52.97 -30.82
C LYS A 33 31.66 -52.07 -30.09
N SER A 34 31.11 -51.10 -30.83
CA SER A 34 30.07 -50.19 -30.36
C SER A 34 28.92 -50.94 -29.68
N ARG A 35 28.65 -50.61 -28.40
CA ARG A 35 27.40 -51.02 -27.74
C ARG A 35 26.30 -50.06 -28.16
N GLN A 36 25.45 -50.53 -29.04
CA GLN A 36 24.28 -49.82 -29.55
C GLN A 36 23.38 -49.31 -28.42
N SER A 37 23.08 -48.00 -28.49
CA SER A 37 21.92 -47.24 -27.99
C SER A 37 21.18 -47.63 -26.69
N PRO A 38 20.89 -46.66 -25.79
CA PRO A 38 20.16 -46.90 -24.54
C PRO A 38 18.63 -46.99 -24.72
N GLY A 39 18.13 -48.12 -25.23
CA GLY A 39 16.69 -48.42 -25.19
C GLY A 39 16.15 -48.58 -23.76
N SER A 40 14.89 -48.19 -23.50
CA SER A 40 14.28 -48.36 -22.17
C SER A 40 13.89 -49.82 -21.90
N ALA A 41 13.86 -50.24 -20.63
CA ALA A 41 13.33 -51.55 -20.25
C ALA A 41 11.80 -51.54 -20.34
N CYS A 42 11.18 -52.64 -20.79
CA CYS A 42 9.73 -52.80 -20.84
C CYS A 42 9.07 -52.56 -19.47
N GLU A 43 7.79 -52.17 -19.48
CA GLU A 43 7.06 -51.78 -18.27
C GLU A 43 7.06 -52.88 -17.22
N GLU A 44 6.85 -54.13 -17.61
CA GLU A 44 6.73 -55.24 -16.67
C GLU A 44 8.07 -55.58 -15.98
N CYS A 45 9.19 -55.57 -16.72
CA CYS A 45 10.51 -55.68 -16.10
C CYS A 45 10.84 -54.46 -15.23
N ARG A 46 10.38 -53.26 -15.60
CA ARG A 46 10.57 -52.04 -14.80
C ARG A 46 9.77 -52.11 -13.49
N ARG A 47 8.51 -52.55 -13.54
CA ARG A 47 7.61 -52.76 -12.41
C ARG A 47 8.13 -53.82 -11.44
N ARG A 48 8.60 -54.97 -11.97
CA ARG A 48 9.21 -56.05 -11.16
C ARG A 48 10.69 -55.81 -10.80
N LYS A 49 11.30 -54.71 -11.23
CA LYS A 49 12.73 -54.38 -11.06
C LYS A 49 13.69 -55.47 -11.58
N LEU A 50 13.29 -56.18 -12.64
CA LEU A 50 14.05 -57.26 -13.27
C LEU A 50 14.90 -56.74 -14.45
N ARG A 51 15.99 -57.44 -14.76
CA ARG A 51 16.88 -57.10 -15.88
C ARG A 51 16.23 -57.48 -17.22
N CYS A 52 15.67 -56.48 -17.91
CA CYS A 52 15.15 -56.63 -19.27
C CYS A 52 16.28 -56.83 -20.29
N ASP A 53 16.17 -57.85 -21.14
CA ASP A 53 17.05 -58.12 -22.30
C ASP A 53 16.63 -57.36 -23.58
N ARG A 54 15.49 -56.65 -23.52
CA ARG A 54 15.01 -55.67 -24.52
C ARG A 54 14.77 -56.21 -25.93
N ARG A 55 14.57 -57.52 -26.08
CA ARG A 55 14.12 -58.11 -27.35
C ARG A 55 12.68 -57.68 -27.66
N THR A 56 12.41 -57.46 -28.94
CA THR A 56 11.06 -57.19 -29.49
C THR A 56 10.61 -58.39 -30.33
N PRO A 57 9.30 -58.69 -30.41
CA PRO A 57 8.17 -57.99 -29.79
C PRO A 57 8.06 -58.20 -28.27
N SER A 58 8.70 -59.23 -27.71
CA SER A 58 8.66 -59.52 -26.28
C SER A 58 10.05 -59.86 -25.71
N CYS A 59 10.32 -59.35 -24.51
CA CYS A 59 11.58 -59.60 -23.81
C CYS A 59 11.59 -61.06 -23.26
N GLY A 60 12.76 -61.66 -23.10
CA GLY A 60 12.89 -63.06 -22.67
C GLY A 60 12.25 -63.34 -21.31
N VAL A 61 12.31 -62.38 -20.38
CA VAL A 61 11.69 -62.48 -19.05
C VAL A 61 10.15 -62.51 -19.14
N CYS A 62 9.56 -61.63 -19.95
CA CYS A 62 8.10 -61.59 -20.13
C CYS A 62 7.60 -62.82 -20.89
N THR A 63 8.35 -63.27 -21.90
CA THR A 63 8.06 -64.48 -22.68
C THR A 63 8.06 -65.72 -21.78
N ALA A 64 9.10 -65.90 -20.95
CA ALA A 64 9.20 -67.03 -20.02
C ALA A 64 8.16 -67.00 -18.89
N THR A 65 7.55 -65.85 -18.60
CA THR A 65 6.51 -65.71 -17.57
C THR A 65 5.08 -65.61 -18.16
N GLY A 66 4.92 -65.75 -19.47
CA GLY A 66 3.62 -65.73 -20.14
C GLY A 66 2.87 -64.39 -20.07
N VAL A 67 3.57 -63.28 -19.78
CA VAL A 67 2.96 -61.95 -19.60
C VAL A 67 3.19 -61.04 -20.81
N ILE A 68 2.20 -60.20 -21.10
CA ILE A 68 2.25 -59.25 -22.22
C ILE A 68 3.39 -58.25 -22.00
N CYS A 69 4.27 -58.12 -22.99
CA CYS A 69 5.46 -57.29 -22.92
C CYS A 69 5.22 -55.94 -23.61
N HIS A 70 4.99 -54.88 -22.84
CA HIS A 70 4.74 -53.54 -23.37
C HIS A 70 5.96 -52.61 -23.21
N PHE A 71 6.27 -51.85 -24.26
CA PHE A 71 7.37 -50.87 -24.31
C PHE A 71 6.80 -49.48 -24.64
N THR A 72 6.59 -48.65 -23.61
CA THR A 72 6.16 -47.26 -23.74
C THR A 72 7.26 -46.37 -24.32
N ALA A 73 6.95 -45.63 -25.38
CA ALA A 73 7.88 -44.67 -25.99
C ALA A 73 7.98 -43.36 -25.19
N THR A 74 6.90 -42.95 -24.53
CA THR A 74 6.84 -41.73 -23.71
C THR A 74 7.31 -41.99 -22.29
N ARG A 75 8.10 -41.04 -21.76
CA ARG A 75 8.61 -41.06 -20.39
C ARG A 75 7.67 -40.21 -19.54
N SER A 76 7.01 -40.78 -18.54
CA SER A 76 6.31 -39.96 -17.54
C SER A 76 7.32 -39.02 -16.86
N GLU A 77 6.93 -37.78 -16.63
CA GLU A 77 7.80 -36.80 -16.00
C GLU A 77 8.22 -37.26 -14.59
N ARG A 78 9.42 -36.85 -14.19
CA ARG A 78 9.94 -37.19 -12.86
C ARG A 78 9.31 -36.24 -11.86
N GLY A 79 8.63 -36.78 -10.85
CA GLY A 79 8.16 -36.00 -9.70
C GLY A 79 9.28 -35.16 -9.06
N PRO A 80 8.92 -34.07 -8.36
CA PRO A 80 9.85 -32.99 -8.01
C PRO A 80 11.10 -33.47 -7.26
N LYS A 81 12.23 -32.82 -7.55
CA LYS A 81 13.56 -33.17 -7.01
C LYS A 81 13.52 -33.24 -5.48
N ARG A 82 14.15 -34.26 -4.88
CA ARG A 82 14.34 -34.38 -3.42
C ARG A 82 15.00 -33.11 -2.89
N GLY A 83 14.25 -32.33 -2.11
CA GLY A 83 14.63 -30.99 -1.66
C GLY A 83 13.49 -29.98 -1.84
N HIS A 84 12.74 -30.06 -2.95
CA HIS A 84 11.65 -29.14 -3.26
C HIS A 84 10.52 -29.20 -2.21
N LEU A 85 10.21 -30.40 -1.68
CA LEU A 85 9.29 -30.56 -0.53
C LEU A 85 9.80 -29.92 0.77
N LYS A 86 11.12 -29.85 1.00
CA LYS A 86 11.70 -29.14 2.15
C LYS A 86 11.67 -27.62 1.94
N GLN A 87 11.93 -27.14 0.73
CA GLN A 87 11.76 -25.72 0.38
C GLN A 87 10.29 -25.29 0.46
N LEU A 88 9.34 -26.11 0.01
CA LEU A 88 7.91 -25.89 0.23
C LEU A 88 7.57 -25.88 1.73
N GLN A 89 8.07 -26.84 2.52
CA GLN A 89 7.87 -26.83 3.98
C GLN A 89 8.52 -25.62 4.68
N GLN A 90 9.64 -25.09 4.17
CA GLN A 90 10.24 -23.86 4.68
C GLN A 90 9.47 -22.61 4.24
N ARG A 91 8.99 -22.53 2.98
CA ARG A 91 8.09 -21.44 2.52
C ARG A 91 6.79 -21.48 3.31
N MET A 92 6.10 -22.63 3.41
CA MET A 92 4.91 -22.80 4.25
C MET A 92 5.19 -22.50 5.73
N GLY A 93 6.38 -22.81 6.25
CA GLY A 93 6.80 -22.46 7.60
C GLY A 93 7.05 -20.96 7.82
N MET A 94 7.42 -20.23 6.76
CA MET A 94 7.47 -18.76 6.76
C MET A 94 6.08 -18.14 6.61
N PHE A 95 5.24 -18.67 5.70
CA PHE A 95 3.84 -18.25 5.56
C PHE A 95 3.06 -18.46 6.85
N HIS A 96 3.11 -19.66 7.45
CA HIS A 96 2.50 -19.89 8.76
C HIS A 96 3.06 -19.00 9.87
N ARG A 97 4.28 -18.45 9.76
CA ARG A 97 4.76 -17.45 10.71
C ARG A 97 4.13 -16.08 10.46
N ILE A 98 4.09 -15.62 9.21
CA ILE A 98 3.47 -14.34 8.82
C ILE A 98 1.96 -14.38 9.11
N ASP A 99 1.26 -15.42 8.65
CA ASP A 99 -0.14 -15.67 8.98
C ASP A 99 -0.33 -15.84 10.48
N SER A 100 0.54 -16.56 11.22
CA SER A 100 0.39 -16.64 12.67
C SER A 100 0.63 -15.30 13.36
N VAL A 101 1.46 -14.39 12.86
CA VAL A 101 1.64 -13.08 13.49
C VAL A 101 0.42 -12.18 13.21
N LEU A 102 -0.14 -12.23 11.99
CA LEU A 102 -1.35 -11.50 11.61
C LEU A 102 -2.63 -12.05 12.26
N VAL A 103 -2.72 -13.38 12.41
CA VAL A 103 -3.86 -14.09 13.00
C VAL A 103 -3.74 -14.17 14.53
N GLN A 104 -2.53 -14.25 15.11
CA GLN A 104 -2.37 -14.23 16.57
C GLN A 104 -2.54 -12.81 17.12
N SER A 105 -2.12 -11.75 16.41
CA SER A 105 -2.41 -10.37 16.84
C SER A 105 -3.91 -10.06 16.80
N THR A 106 -4.64 -10.55 15.79
CA THR A 106 -6.10 -10.48 15.75
C THR A 106 -6.76 -11.39 16.77
N LEU A 107 -6.31 -12.64 16.97
CA LEU A 107 -6.90 -13.55 17.98
C LEU A 107 -6.63 -13.12 19.43
N ASP A 108 -5.48 -12.53 19.73
CA ASP A 108 -5.21 -11.92 21.03
C ASP A 108 -6.01 -10.63 21.24
N SER A 109 -6.36 -9.91 20.16
CA SER A 109 -7.33 -8.80 20.19
C SER A 109 -8.81 -9.28 20.25
N ILE A 110 -9.10 -10.50 19.80
CA ILE A 110 -10.43 -11.16 19.83
C ILE A 110 -10.61 -11.99 21.12
N LYS A 111 -9.71 -11.88 22.10
CA LYS A 111 -9.96 -12.30 23.49
C LYS A 111 -11.00 -11.41 24.16
N MET A 112 -12.24 -11.52 23.67
CA MET A 112 -13.42 -11.32 24.51
C MET A 112 -13.27 -12.23 25.73
N ASP A 113 -13.27 -11.64 26.91
CA ASP A 113 -13.40 -12.41 28.14
C ASP A 113 -14.61 -13.34 28.05
N LYS A 114 -14.47 -14.55 28.59
CA LYS A 114 -15.50 -15.58 28.53
C LYS A 114 -16.76 -15.08 29.25
N ILE A 115 -17.71 -14.54 28.49
CA ILE A 115 -19.07 -14.28 28.98
C ILE A 115 -19.63 -15.64 29.45
N PRO A 116 -19.91 -15.82 30.75
CA PRO A 116 -20.47 -17.08 31.22
C PRO A 116 -21.91 -17.19 30.68
N PHE A 117 -22.21 -18.29 29.99
CA PHE A 117 -23.59 -18.63 29.65
C PHE A 117 -24.37 -18.88 30.95
N LEU A 118 -25.16 -17.89 31.37
CA LEU A 118 -26.21 -18.05 32.38
C LEU A 118 -27.49 -18.55 31.68
N PRO A 119 -28.16 -19.59 32.22
CA PRO A 119 -29.45 -20.04 31.69
C PRO A 119 -30.52 -18.96 31.82
N SER A 120 -31.43 -18.91 30.84
CA SER A 120 -32.53 -17.96 30.80
C SER A 120 -33.67 -18.34 31.76
N GLU A 121 -33.59 -17.93 33.02
CA GLU A 121 -34.76 -17.76 33.90
C GLU A 121 -34.78 -16.34 34.47
N GLY A 122 -35.97 -15.78 34.66
CA GLY A 122 -36.21 -14.34 34.63
C GLY A 122 -35.62 -13.53 35.78
N ILE A 123 -35.06 -12.37 35.45
CA ILE A 123 -34.71 -11.28 36.38
C ILE A 123 -35.21 -9.97 35.77
N GLU A 124 -35.82 -9.12 36.60
CA GLU A 124 -36.36 -7.81 36.22
C GLU A 124 -35.27 -6.83 35.76
N PRO A 125 -35.60 -5.81 34.94
CA PRO A 125 -34.60 -4.87 34.41
C PRO A 125 -34.09 -3.90 35.48
N LEU A 126 -33.02 -4.28 36.17
CA LEU A 126 -32.18 -3.35 36.91
C LEU A 126 -31.41 -2.46 35.91
N LEU A 127 -31.81 -1.18 35.88
CA LEU A 127 -31.12 -0.09 35.19
C LEU A 127 -29.82 0.26 35.94
N ASP A 128 -28.81 -0.60 35.86
CA ASP A 128 -27.47 -0.27 36.33
C ASP A 128 -26.73 0.61 35.31
N SER A 129 -26.43 1.83 35.73
CA SER A 129 -25.60 2.80 34.99
C SER A 129 -24.18 2.27 34.74
N PRO A 130 -23.51 2.67 33.65
CA PRO A 130 -22.17 2.18 33.31
C PRO A 130 -21.13 2.55 34.38
N PRO A 131 -20.04 1.76 34.52
CA PRO A 131 -19.07 1.94 35.58
C PRO A 131 -18.32 3.27 35.47
N THR A 132 -18.39 4.07 36.52
CA THR A 132 -17.70 5.34 36.65
C THR A 132 -16.20 5.13 36.82
N GLU A 133 -15.44 5.16 35.71
CA GLU A 133 -14.03 5.60 35.77
C GLU A 133 -13.98 6.95 36.52
N PRO A 134 -12.90 7.25 37.28
CA PRO A 134 -12.83 8.46 38.10
C PRO A 134 -12.92 9.72 37.23
N GLN A 135 -14.14 10.24 37.08
CA GLN A 135 -14.46 11.36 36.24
C GLN A 135 -13.80 12.62 36.81
N LEU A 136 -12.66 13.01 36.22
CA LEU A 136 -12.31 14.41 36.06
C LEU A 136 -13.30 15.06 35.08
N LEU A 137 -14.58 15.08 35.48
CA LEU A 137 -15.62 15.84 34.82
C LEU A 137 -15.35 17.32 35.12
N MET A 138 -14.49 17.93 34.30
CA MET A 138 -14.91 19.18 33.74
C MET A 138 -16.21 18.87 32.99
N SER A 139 -17.34 19.16 33.62
CA SER A 139 -18.58 19.30 32.87
C SER A 139 -18.27 20.31 31.76
N VAL A 140 -18.42 19.91 30.49
CA VAL A 140 -18.11 20.76 29.32
C VAL A 140 -19.24 21.78 29.13
N THR A 141 -19.63 22.43 30.23
CA THR A 141 -20.81 23.27 30.36
C THR A 141 -20.58 24.71 29.94
N GLU A 142 -19.32 25.13 29.81
CA GLU A 142 -18.94 26.27 28.96
C GLU A 142 -17.41 26.32 28.75
N VAL A 143 -16.92 25.93 27.57
CA VAL A 143 -15.53 26.20 27.16
C VAL A 143 -15.33 27.72 27.17
N PRO A 144 -14.31 28.31 27.83
CA PRO A 144 -14.14 29.77 27.88
C PRO A 144 -13.95 30.38 26.48
N MET A 145 -14.48 31.57 26.23
CA MET A 145 -14.44 32.19 24.88
C MET A 145 -13.02 32.31 24.32
N TRP A 146 -12.05 32.74 25.14
CA TRP A 146 -10.63 32.84 24.75
C TRP A 146 -10.06 31.49 24.31
N MET A 147 -10.45 30.40 24.97
CA MET A 147 -10.02 29.05 24.65
C MET A 147 -10.65 28.56 23.33
N ARG A 148 -11.91 28.93 23.06
CA ARG A 148 -12.56 28.64 21.76
C ARG A 148 -11.83 29.33 20.61
N GLU A 149 -11.50 30.61 20.78
CA GLU A 149 -10.78 31.41 19.77
C GLU A 149 -9.36 30.89 19.54
N GLU A 150 -8.65 30.53 20.63
CA GLU A 150 -7.32 29.92 20.56
C GLU A 150 -7.37 28.55 19.84
N LEU A 151 -8.31 27.67 20.19
CA LEU A 151 -8.46 26.35 19.57
C LEU A 151 -8.91 26.44 18.10
N ASP A 152 -9.84 27.34 17.78
CA ASP A 152 -10.28 27.60 16.40
C ASP A 152 -9.10 28.05 15.54
N GLN A 153 -8.29 29.00 16.00
CA GLN A 153 -7.10 29.47 15.27
C GLN A 153 -6.04 28.36 15.15
N LEU A 154 -5.78 27.64 16.25
CA LEU A 154 -4.77 26.59 16.31
C LEU A 154 -5.08 25.41 15.37
N TYR A 155 -6.36 25.10 15.14
CA TYR A 155 -6.76 24.14 14.11
C TYR A 155 -6.28 24.58 12.72
N PHE A 156 -6.52 25.83 12.32
CA PHE A 156 -6.11 26.31 10.99
C PHE A 156 -4.58 26.39 10.85
N ASP A 157 -3.86 26.71 11.93
CA ASP A 157 -2.40 26.81 11.92
C ASP A 157 -1.67 25.44 11.90
N ARG A 158 -2.25 24.39 12.50
CA ARG A 158 -1.54 23.10 12.74
C ARG A 158 -2.20 21.85 12.15
N VAL A 159 -3.50 21.88 11.90
CA VAL A 159 -4.27 20.69 11.48
C VAL A 159 -4.77 20.83 10.05
N HIS A 160 -5.32 22.00 9.71
CA HIS A 160 -5.86 22.29 8.38
C HIS A 160 -4.81 22.14 7.26
N VAL A 161 -3.54 22.43 7.53
CA VAL A 161 -2.42 22.19 6.60
C VAL A 161 -2.27 20.72 6.18
N PHE A 162 -2.81 19.77 6.95
CA PHE A 162 -2.84 18.34 6.65
C PHE A 162 -4.23 17.85 6.23
N ALA A 163 -5.29 18.50 6.68
CA ALA A 163 -6.67 18.18 6.37
C ALA A 163 -7.44 19.43 5.87
N PRO A 164 -7.13 19.94 4.66
CA PRO A 164 -7.63 21.24 4.20
C PRO A 164 -9.07 21.13 3.65
N ILE A 165 -10.02 20.73 4.50
CA ILE A 165 -11.41 20.40 4.12
C ILE A 165 -12.44 21.46 4.51
N LEU A 166 -12.02 22.57 5.16
CA LEU A 166 -12.88 23.66 5.60
C LEU A 166 -12.48 25.01 5.00
N HIS A 167 -13.46 25.82 4.61
CA HIS A 167 -13.21 27.22 4.29
C HIS A 167 -13.20 28.07 5.57
N GLN A 168 -12.05 28.67 5.91
CA GLN A 168 -11.83 29.35 7.19
C GLN A 168 -12.83 30.48 7.44
N GLY A 169 -13.10 31.31 6.42
CA GLY A 169 -14.06 32.42 6.54
C GLY A 169 -15.49 31.95 6.81
N ARG A 170 -15.90 30.80 6.24
CA ARG A 170 -17.25 30.23 6.42
C ARG A 170 -17.38 29.60 7.81
N TYR A 171 -16.34 28.87 8.24
CA TYR A 171 -16.27 28.34 9.60
C TYR A 171 -16.38 29.46 10.64
N MET A 172 -15.54 30.50 10.54
CA MET A 172 -15.49 31.60 11.52
C MET A 172 -16.79 32.42 11.58
N GLU A 173 -17.58 32.45 10.50
CA GLU A 173 -18.89 33.09 10.49
C GLU A 173 -19.91 32.34 11.36
N TRP A 174 -20.00 31.01 11.21
CA TRP A 174 -20.97 30.22 11.98
C TRP A 174 -20.45 29.75 13.34
N SER A 175 -19.13 29.63 13.55
CA SER A 175 -18.55 29.20 14.84
C SER A 175 -18.86 30.16 15.98
N ARG A 176 -19.14 31.44 15.64
CA ARG A 176 -19.55 32.52 16.56
C ARG A 176 -21.06 32.59 16.81
N GLN A 177 -21.88 31.83 16.09
CA GLN A 177 -23.34 31.82 16.28
C GLN A 177 -23.70 31.12 17.60
N ARG A 178 -24.76 31.60 18.28
CA ARG A 178 -25.24 31.03 19.55
C ARG A 178 -25.98 29.71 19.38
N VAL A 179 -26.71 29.57 18.28
CA VAL A 179 -27.46 28.36 17.92
C VAL A 179 -26.76 27.74 16.72
N LYS A 180 -26.48 26.44 16.80
CA LYS A 180 -25.79 25.63 15.79
C LYS A 180 -26.57 24.34 15.58
N SER A 181 -26.42 23.72 14.41
CA SER A 181 -26.82 22.33 14.24
C SER A 181 -25.94 21.41 15.08
N GLU A 182 -26.40 20.19 15.33
CA GLU A 182 -25.59 19.14 15.98
C GLU A 182 -24.36 18.79 15.13
N ALA A 183 -24.47 18.81 13.80
CA ALA A 183 -23.35 18.61 12.88
C ALA A 183 -22.26 19.69 13.05
N LYS A 184 -22.63 20.97 13.08
CA LYS A 184 -21.72 22.09 13.34
C LYS A 184 -21.06 22.02 14.71
N THR A 185 -21.82 21.60 15.73
CA THR A 185 -21.31 21.47 17.09
C THR A 185 -20.33 20.30 17.21
N ALA A 186 -20.65 19.14 16.62
CA ALA A 186 -19.77 17.99 16.52
C ALA A 186 -18.46 18.32 15.79
N LEU A 187 -18.54 19.05 14.67
CA LEU A 187 -17.38 19.52 13.91
C LEU A 187 -16.49 20.43 14.76
N GLN A 188 -17.05 21.44 15.43
CA GLN A 188 -16.28 22.35 16.27
C GLN A 188 -15.56 21.61 17.42
N TYR A 189 -16.24 20.70 18.12
CA TYR A 189 -15.56 19.86 19.12
C TYR A 189 -14.48 18.95 18.52
N THR A 190 -14.67 18.45 17.29
CA THR A 190 -13.64 17.65 16.60
C THR A 190 -12.41 18.49 16.23
N MET A 191 -12.62 19.73 15.76
CA MET A 191 -11.54 20.67 15.47
C MET A 191 -10.78 21.04 16.75
N TRP A 192 -11.49 21.29 17.86
CA TRP A 192 -10.90 21.52 19.18
C TRP A 192 -10.13 20.31 19.72
N THR A 193 -10.63 19.09 19.49
CA THR A 193 -9.94 17.83 19.81
C THR A 193 -8.59 17.78 19.13
N LEU A 194 -8.54 17.97 17.80
CA LEU A 194 -7.29 17.95 17.06
C LEU A 194 -6.38 19.13 17.45
N ALA A 195 -6.90 20.35 17.55
CA ALA A 195 -6.11 21.50 17.99
C ALA A 195 -5.46 21.27 19.37
N ALA A 196 -6.21 20.74 20.33
CA ALA A 196 -5.72 20.38 21.65
C ALA A 196 -4.67 19.26 21.61
N SER A 197 -4.88 18.19 20.82
CA SER A 197 -3.91 17.11 20.63
C SER A 197 -2.61 17.57 19.95
N PHE A 198 -2.65 18.65 19.16
CA PHE A 198 -1.47 19.30 18.57
C PHE A 198 -0.99 20.52 19.39
N SER A 199 -1.33 20.58 20.68
CA SER A 199 -0.91 21.63 21.64
C SER A 199 -0.25 21.05 22.87
N GLY A 200 1.01 21.41 23.15
CA GLY A 200 1.66 21.00 24.40
C GLY A 200 0.98 21.57 25.65
N GLN A 201 0.27 22.69 25.52
CA GLN A 201 -0.47 23.34 26.61
C GLN A 201 -1.85 22.73 26.80
N LEU A 202 -2.57 22.45 25.71
CA LEU A 202 -3.99 22.05 25.74
C LEU A 202 -4.22 20.53 25.62
N GLN A 203 -3.18 19.71 25.47
CA GLN A 203 -3.29 18.25 25.37
C GLN A 203 -4.16 17.61 26.46
N HIS A 204 -4.15 18.18 27.67
CA HIS A 204 -4.92 17.68 28.82
C HIS A 204 -6.46 17.80 28.67
N VAL A 205 -6.99 18.65 27.79
CA VAL A 205 -8.43 18.77 27.49
C VAL A 205 -8.86 18.03 26.22
N ALA A 206 -7.91 17.51 25.43
CA ALA A 206 -8.21 16.88 24.14
C ALA A 206 -9.15 15.67 24.26
N SER A 207 -9.01 14.87 25.32
CA SER A 207 -9.87 13.71 25.60
C SER A 207 -11.32 14.12 25.88
N ALA A 208 -11.54 15.17 26.67
CA ALA A 208 -12.89 15.67 26.96
C ALA A 208 -13.61 16.17 25.69
N PHE A 209 -12.92 16.92 24.84
CA PHE A 209 -13.47 17.34 23.54
C PHE A 209 -13.71 16.14 22.60
N TYR A 210 -12.84 15.13 22.61
CA TYR A 210 -13.01 13.93 21.80
C TYR A 210 -14.27 13.14 22.18
N HIS A 211 -14.51 12.94 23.48
CA HIS A 211 -15.71 12.26 23.96
C HIS A 211 -16.99 13.00 23.55
N GLU A 212 -17.00 14.32 23.65
CA GLU A 212 -18.14 15.17 23.26
C GLU A 212 -18.37 15.17 21.74
N ALA A 213 -17.31 15.34 20.95
CA ALA A 213 -17.34 15.25 19.48
C ALA A 213 -17.89 13.90 19.03
N ARG A 214 -17.34 12.81 19.57
CA ARG A 214 -17.73 11.45 19.24
C ARG A 214 -19.19 11.18 19.62
N SER A 215 -19.61 11.55 20.82
CA SER A 215 -21.00 11.36 21.28
C SER A 215 -22.00 11.97 20.30
N ARG A 216 -21.74 13.20 19.84
CA ARG A 216 -22.61 13.91 18.89
C ARG A 216 -22.63 13.28 17.49
N VAL A 217 -21.48 12.81 17.00
CA VAL A 217 -21.43 12.08 15.71
C VAL A 217 -22.15 10.73 15.83
N ASP A 218 -21.89 9.96 16.88
CA ASP A 218 -22.49 8.64 17.10
C ASP A 218 -24.03 8.75 17.28
N LEU A 219 -24.54 9.79 17.96
CA LEU A 219 -25.98 10.08 18.05
C LEU A 219 -26.61 10.42 16.69
N GLN A 220 -25.91 11.14 15.81
CA GLN A 220 -26.38 11.42 14.45
C GLN A 220 -26.43 10.17 13.57
N MET A 221 -25.68 9.11 13.89
CA MET A 221 -25.80 7.80 13.22
C MET A 221 -27.09 7.07 13.57
N LEU A 222 -27.60 7.28 14.79
CA LEU A 222 -28.72 6.53 15.37
C LEU A 222 -30.09 7.21 15.18
N GLY A 223 -30.12 8.45 14.68
CA GLY A 223 -31.36 9.20 14.49
C GLY A 223 -32.25 8.64 13.38
N ASP A 224 -33.57 8.58 13.64
CA ASP A 224 -34.59 8.06 12.70
C ASP A 224 -34.66 8.83 11.37
N ASN A 225 -34.05 10.03 11.29
CA ASN A 225 -33.94 10.86 10.10
C ASN A 225 -32.96 10.31 9.04
N VAL A 226 -32.93 8.99 8.86
CA VAL A 226 -32.10 8.27 7.88
C VAL A 226 -32.41 8.71 6.44
N ILE A 227 -33.51 9.42 6.18
CA ILE A 227 -33.94 9.94 4.87
C ILE A 227 -33.46 11.38 4.61
N ASP A 228 -33.05 12.14 5.64
CA ASP A 228 -32.71 13.57 5.49
C ASP A 228 -31.37 13.84 4.80
N THR A 229 -31.21 15.10 4.37
CA THR A 229 -29.98 15.66 3.80
C THR A 229 -28.87 15.73 4.85
N ILE A 230 -27.78 14.99 4.64
CA ILE A 230 -26.59 15.06 5.48
C ILE A 230 -25.91 16.44 5.33
N GLU A 231 -25.78 17.17 6.43
CA GLU A 231 -24.96 18.39 6.53
C GLU A 231 -23.49 18.09 6.22
N ILE A 232 -22.79 19.01 5.53
CA ILE A 232 -21.37 18.80 5.17
C ILE A 232 -20.49 18.71 6.42
N GLU A 233 -20.88 19.41 7.47
CA GLU A 233 -20.18 19.52 8.74
C GLU A 233 -20.12 18.17 9.47
N ASN A 234 -21.12 17.30 9.31
CA ASN A 234 -21.10 15.94 9.88
C ASN A 234 -20.01 15.09 9.20
N LEU A 235 -19.86 15.17 7.88
CA LEU A 235 -18.79 14.47 7.18
C LEU A 235 -17.41 15.08 7.47
N GLN A 236 -17.30 16.41 7.58
CA GLN A 236 -16.06 17.07 8.03
C GLN A 236 -15.66 16.56 9.43
N ALA A 237 -16.60 16.48 10.37
CA ALA A 237 -16.37 15.93 11.72
C ALA A 237 -15.93 14.46 11.65
N CYS A 238 -16.60 13.62 10.87
CA CYS A 238 -16.24 12.22 10.69
C CYS A 238 -14.81 12.05 10.17
N ILE A 239 -14.42 12.77 9.11
CA ILE A 239 -13.07 12.70 8.51
C ILE A 239 -11.99 13.13 9.52
N LEU A 240 -12.25 14.19 10.30
CA LEU A 240 -11.32 14.67 11.32
C LEU A 240 -11.25 13.71 12.53
N LEU A 241 -12.35 13.06 12.91
CA LEU A 241 -12.33 11.98 13.91
C LEU A 241 -11.50 10.77 13.44
N VAL A 242 -11.56 10.38 12.14
CA VAL A 242 -10.65 9.35 11.60
C VAL A 242 -9.20 9.75 11.83
N MET A 243 -8.82 10.99 11.49
CA MET A 243 -7.47 11.48 11.73
C MET A 243 -7.09 11.37 13.22
N HIS A 244 -7.97 11.79 14.14
CA HIS A 244 -7.70 11.73 15.58
C HIS A 244 -7.58 10.30 16.12
N GLU A 245 -8.54 9.43 15.81
CA GLU A 245 -8.58 8.04 16.29
C GLU A 245 -7.41 7.22 15.72
N SER A 246 -7.03 7.46 14.46
CA SER A 246 -5.85 6.83 13.84
C SER A 246 -4.52 7.30 14.46
N ILE A 247 -4.40 8.55 14.93
CA ILE A 247 -3.15 9.01 15.56
C ILE A 247 -3.05 8.60 17.03
N THR A 248 -4.15 8.54 17.79
CA THR A 248 -4.14 8.25 19.24
C THR A 248 -4.18 6.75 19.60
N SER A 249 -3.69 5.89 18.70
CA SER A 249 -3.54 4.44 18.91
C SER A 249 -4.84 3.63 19.08
N TYR A 250 -6.00 4.17 18.69
CA TYR A 250 -7.28 3.43 18.66
C TYR A 250 -7.52 2.74 17.32
N ASP A 251 -6.62 1.85 16.92
CA ASP A 251 -6.46 1.50 15.51
C ASP A 251 -7.73 0.92 14.84
N GLU A 252 -8.32 -0.13 15.44
CA GLU A 252 -9.58 -0.69 14.94
C GLU A 252 -10.76 0.29 15.02
N ARG A 253 -10.76 1.24 15.97
CA ARG A 253 -11.82 2.26 16.04
C ARG A 253 -11.68 3.26 14.89
N GLY A 254 -10.47 3.76 14.65
CA GLY A 254 -10.18 4.65 13.53
C GLY A 254 -10.50 4.01 12.18
N TRP A 255 -10.25 2.70 12.03
CA TRP A 255 -10.64 1.96 10.83
C TRP A 255 -12.17 1.82 10.70
N LEU A 256 -12.91 1.50 11.77
CA LEU A 256 -14.38 1.45 11.74
C LEU A 256 -15.01 2.83 11.46
N ARG A 257 -14.46 3.89 12.06
CA ARG A 257 -14.82 5.29 11.81
C ARG A 257 -14.55 5.70 10.36
N ALA A 258 -13.44 5.24 9.78
CA ALA A 258 -13.11 5.44 8.38
C ALA A 258 -14.12 4.74 7.48
N GLY A 259 -14.45 3.48 7.78
CA GLY A 259 -15.52 2.74 7.11
C GLY A 259 -16.85 3.52 7.10
N TYR A 260 -17.27 4.09 8.22
CA TYR A 260 -18.46 4.94 8.29
C TYR A 260 -18.33 6.21 7.42
N ALA A 261 -17.23 6.94 7.52
CA ALA A 261 -16.97 8.14 6.71
C ALA A 261 -17.00 7.83 5.20
N PHE A 262 -16.45 6.69 4.77
CA PHE A 262 -16.47 6.26 3.36
C PHE A 262 -17.90 5.95 2.88
N ARG A 263 -18.76 5.38 3.75
CA ARG A 263 -20.18 5.17 3.42
C ARG A 263 -20.97 6.48 3.35
N LEU A 264 -20.64 7.47 4.18
CA LEU A 264 -21.19 8.83 4.06
C LEU A 264 -20.77 9.49 2.73
N VAL A 265 -19.48 9.42 2.36
CA VAL A 265 -18.96 9.90 1.06
C VAL A 265 -19.71 9.28 -0.12
N GLN A 266 -19.93 7.96 -0.09
CA GLN A 266 -20.69 7.23 -1.10
C GLN A 266 -22.17 7.67 -1.13
N ARG A 267 -22.82 7.77 0.04
CA ARG A 267 -24.22 8.22 0.18
C ARG A 267 -24.44 9.66 -0.31
N MET A 268 -23.49 10.55 -0.05
CA MET A 268 -23.52 11.95 -0.50
C MET A 268 -23.12 12.12 -1.99
N ARG A 269 -22.71 11.02 -2.65
CA ARG A 269 -22.26 10.94 -4.05
C ARG A 269 -21.09 11.89 -4.37
N LEU A 270 -20.13 12.00 -3.44
CA LEU A 270 -19.01 12.94 -3.59
C LEU A 270 -17.90 12.47 -4.55
N TYR A 271 -17.99 11.23 -5.04
CA TYR A 271 -17.08 10.68 -6.06
C TYR A 271 -17.42 11.14 -7.49
N GLU A 272 -18.57 11.79 -7.68
CA GLU A 272 -19.08 12.20 -8.99
C GLU A 272 -19.59 13.65 -9.03
N ILE A 273 -18.99 14.54 -8.22
CA ILE A 273 -19.41 15.95 -8.06
C ILE A 273 -19.45 16.66 -9.42
N ASP A 274 -18.43 16.44 -10.24
CA ASP A 274 -18.22 17.08 -11.54
C ASP A 274 -18.70 16.22 -12.73
N ALA A 275 -19.49 15.16 -12.47
CA ALA A 275 -20.12 14.38 -13.54
C ALA A 275 -21.09 15.27 -14.36
N PRO A 276 -21.18 15.12 -15.70
CA PRO A 276 -22.11 15.90 -16.52
C PRO A 276 -23.59 15.77 -16.11
N SER A 277 -23.95 14.66 -15.47
CA SER A 277 -25.29 14.36 -14.94
C SER A 277 -25.51 14.83 -13.49
N SER A 278 -24.53 15.50 -12.87
CA SER A 278 -24.59 15.96 -11.48
C SER A 278 -25.68 17.02 -11.29
N PRO A 279 -26.69 16.79 -10.42
CA PRO A 279 -27.75 17.77 -10.14
C PRO A 279 -27.20 19.09 -9.59
N ARG A 280 -26.00 19.07 -9.00
CA ARG A 280 -25.34 20.24 -8.38
C ARG A 280 -24.89 21.27 -9.42
N LEU A 281 -24.44 20.81 -10.60
CA LEU A 281 -24.06 21.68 -11.71
C LEU A 281 -25.28 22.46 -12.24
N ALA A 282 -26.46 21.82 -12.27
CA ALA A 282 -27.71 22.49 -12.64
C ALA A 282 -28.20 23.49 -11.57
N ALA A 283 -27.93 23.21 -10.29
CA ALA A 283 -28.38 24.02 -9.16
C ALA A 283 -27.60 25.33 -8.94
N ARG A 284 -26.46 25.54 -9.62
CA ARG A 284 -25.54 26.69 -9.39
C ARG A 284 -25.19 26.86 -7.91
N GLU A 285 -24.84 25.77 -7.22
CA GLU A 285 -24.32 25.82 -5.85
C GLU A 285 -23.08 26.75 -5.76
N ASP A 286 -22.92 27.43 -4.61
CA ASP A 286 -21.72 28.24 -4.31
C ASP A 286 -20.46 27.38 -4.45
N TRP A 287 -19.49 27.88 -5.25
CA TRP A 287 -18.26 27.17 -5.59
C TRP A 287 -17.48 26.74 -4.35
N VAL A 288 -17.49 27.53 -3.28
CA VAL A 288 -16.77 27.18 -2.04
C VAL A 288 -17.38 25.94 -1.38
N VAL A 289 -18.72 25.78 -1.40
CA VAL A 289 -19.38 24.56 -0.88
C VAL A 289 -19.09 23.34 -1.76
N VAL A 290 -18.97 23.54 -3.08
CA VAL A 290 -18.60 22.47 -4.02
C VAL A 290 -17.16 22.04 -3.75
N GLU A 291 -16.26 22.99 -3.52
CA GLU A 291 -14.84 22.74 -3.26
C GLU A 291 -14.60 22.12 -1.87
N GLU A 292 -15.32 22.54 -0.82
CA GLU A 292 -15.36 21.84 0.48
C GLU A 292 -15.72 20.35 0.29
N ARG A 293 -16.69 20.04 -0.60
CA ARG A 293 -17.06 18.66 -0.91
C ARG A 293 -16.03 17.90 -1.73
N ARG A 294 -15.35 18.52 -2.70
CA ARG A 294 -14.21 17.89 -3.40
C ARG A 294 -13.11 17.53 -2.41
N ARG A 295 -12.78 18.45 -1.51
CA ARG A 295 -11.71 18.29 -0.51
C ARG A 295 -12.04 17.22 0.53
N MET A 296 -13.29 17.15 1.00
CA MET A 296 -13.75 16.03 1.83
C MET A 296 -13.62 14.67 1.12
N PHE A 297 -14.08 14.58 -0.13
CA PHE A 297 -13.95 13.35 -0.93
C PHE A 297 -12.48 12.91 -1.04
N TRP A 298 -11.60 13.82 -1.42
CA TRP A 298 -10.19 13.52 -1.59
C TRP A 298 -9.45 13.19 -0.29
N MET A 299 -9.82 13.83 0.82
CA MET A 299 -9.25 13.48 2.13
C MET A 299 -9.67 12.06 2.55
N ALA A 300 -10.94 11.71 2.39
CA ALA A 300 -11.42 10.35 2.62
C ALA A 300 -10.73 9.32 1.69
N TYR A 301 -10.54 9.66 0.42
CA TYR A 301 -9.82 8.84 -0.56
C TYR A 301 -8.35 8.59 -0.20
N CYS A 302 -7.66 9.61 0.34
CA CYS A 302 -6.31 9.48 0.86
C CYS A 302 -6.27 8.62 2.13
N LEU A 303 -7.19 8.83 3.08
CA LEU A 303 -7.30 8.02 4.30
C LEU A 303 -7.53 6.53 4.00
N ASP A 304 -8.41 6.20 3.05
CA ASP A 304 -8.65 4.82 2.57
C ASP A 304 -7.35 4.14 2.12
N ARG A 305 -6.47 4.89 1.43
CA ARG A 305 -5.16 4.40 0.93
C ARG A 305 -4.08 4.35 2.00
N PHE A 306 -4.03 5.33 2.90
CA PHE A 306 -3.08 5.32 4.03
C PHE A 306 -3.34 4.12 4.95
N LEU A 307 -4.60 3.92 5.37
CA LEU A 307 -4.97 2.82 6.25
C LEU A 307 -4.78 1.45 5.57
N SER A 308 -5.09 1.35 4.27
CA SER A 308 -4.90 0.11 3.50
C SER A 308 -3.41 -0.22 3.25
N MET A 309 -2.54 0.79 3.08
CA MET A 309 -1.09 0.58 2.95
C MET A 309 -0.48 -0.08 4.19
N ARG A 310 -0.95 0.29 5.38
CA ARG A 310 -0.38 -0.21 6.64
C ARG A 310 -0.70 -1.70 6.88
N ASP A 311 -1.96 -2.09 6.66
CA ASP A 311 -2.48 -3.40 7.07
C ASP A 311 -2.72 -4.37 5.89
N GLY A 312 -2.51 -3.93 4.65
CA GLY A 312 -2.89 -4.69 3.45
C GLY A 312 -4.41 -4.88 3.28
N ARG A 313 -5.24 -4.09 3.99
CA ARG A 313 -6.72 -4.17 3.92
C ARG A 313 -7.21 -3.74 2.52
N PRO A 314 -8.36 -4.27 2.03
CA PRO A 314 -8.93 -3.85 0.74
C PRO A 314 -9.40 -2.38 0.75
N LEU A 315 -9.14 -1.67 -0.36
CA LEU A 315 -9.61 -0.30 -0.57
C LEU A 315 -11.14 -0.23 -0.69
N THR A 316 -11.75 0.77 -0.08
CA THR A 316 -13.20 1.02 -0.09
C THR A 316 -13.63 1.99 -1.20
N LEU A 317 -12.77 2.97 -1.52
CA LEU A 317 -13.06 4.02 -2.50
C LEU A 317 -12.42 3.69 -3.85
N ILE A 318 -13.27 3.16 -4.73
CA ILE A 318 -12.96 2.61 -6.04
C ILE A 318 -12.55 3.73 -7.01
N GLU A 319 -11.33 3.63 -7.54
CA GLU A 319 -10.72 4.69 -8.37
C GLU A 319 -11.44 4.92 -9.71
N HIS A 320 -11.90 3.86 -10.38
CA HIS A 320 -12.50 3.95 -11.71
C HIS A 320 -13.91 4.58 -11.74
N LEU A 321 -14.52 4.83 -10.57
CA LEU A 321 -15.82 5.50 -10.46
C LEU A 321 -15.68 7.03 -10.29
N ILE A 322 -14.46 7.56 -10.20
CA ILE A 322 -14.23 8.95 -9.83
C ILE A 322 -14.39 9.87 -11.04
N SER A 323 -15.38 10.76 -10.94
CA SER A 323 -15.57 11.92 -11.82
C SER A 323 -15.67 13.23 -11.03
N THR A 324 -14.96 13.30 -9.91
CA THR A 324 -14.67 14.52 -9.14
C THR A 324 -13.27 15.03 -9.52
N ARG A 325 -13.14 16.33 -9.75
CA ARG A 325 -11.86 17.00 -10.11
C ARG A 325 -10.93 17.10 -8.91
N LEU A 326 -9.63 17.18 -9.15
CA LEU A 326 -8.61 17.44 -8.12
C LEU A 326 -8.91 18.75 -7.36
N PRO A 327 -8.49 18.90 -6.10
CA PRO A 327 -8.79 20.09 -5.32
C PRO A 327 -8.00 21.31 -5.83
N ALA A 328 -8.64 22.47 -5.82
CA ALA A 328 -8.01 23.75 -6.11
C ALA A 328 -6.88 24.04 -5.11
N PRO A 329 -5.87 24.89 -5.46
CA PRO A 329 -4.84 25.26 -4.50
C PRO A 329 -5.41 26.08 -3.33
N GLU A 330 -4.68 26.14 -2.23
CA GLU A 330 -5.22 26.60 -0.94
C GLU A 330 -5.57 28.09 -0.93
N ALA A 331 -4.75 28.92 -1.58
CA ALA A 331 -4.96 30.36 -1.61
C ALA A 331 -6.25 30.73 -2.36
N GLU A 332 -6.52 30.08 -3.49
CA GLU A 332 -7.72 30.26 -4.31
C GLU A 332 -8.96 29.74 -3.60
N PHE A 333 -8.87 28.60 -2.91
CA PHE A 333 -9.95 28.09 -2.07
C PHE A 333 -10.34 29.07 -0.95
N GLN A 334 -9.38 29.53 -0.14
CA GLN A 334 -9.64 30.46 0.98
C GLN A 334 -10.00 31.89 0.55
N SER A 335 -9.76 32.25 -0.72
CA SER A 335 -10.18 33.54 -1.32
C SER A 335 -11.45 33.42 -2.17
N GLY A 336 -12.07 32.23 -2.23
CA GLY A 336 -13.28 31.97 -3.01
C GLY A 336 -13.11 32.14 -4.52
N GLN A 337 -11.88 32.01 -5.04
CA GLN A 337 -11.57 32.16 -6.46
C GLN A 337 -11.71 30.83 -7.21
N PRO A 338 -12.64 30.70 -8.17
CA PRO A 338 -12.83 29.44 -8.88
C PRO A 338 -11.64 29.05 -9.77
N VAL A 339 -11.12 27.85 -9.56
CA VAL A 339 -10.12 27.21 -10.42
C VAL A 339 -10.71 25.96 -11.06
N ASP A 340 -10.52 25.80 -12.37
CA ASP A 340 -10.88 24.54 -13.07
C ASP A 340 -9.71 23.56 -13.01
N MET A 341 -9.82 22.55 -12.15
CA MET A 341 -8.79 21.53 -11.95
C MET A 341 -9.04 20.29 -12.80
N GLU A 342 -7.97 19.59 -13.17
CA GLU A 342 -8.05 18.35 -13.95
C GLU A 342 -8.68 17.18 -13.17
N LEU A 343 -9.17 16.18 -13.89
CA LEU A 343 -9.52 14.87 -13.32
C LEU A 343 -8.25 14.07 -13.01
N LEU A 344 -8.27 13.29 -11.93
CA LEU A 344 -7.16 12.43 -11.49
C LEU A 344 -6.61 11.54 -12.62
N SER A 345 -7.50 10.96 -13.43
CA SER A 345 -7.16 10.09 -14.56
C SER A 345 -6.34 10.81 -15.64
N THR A 346 -6.59 12.10 -15.86
CA THR A 346 -5.81 12.93 -16.78
C THR A 346 -4.47 13.30 -16.13
N ALA A 347 -4.52 13.88 -14.92
CA ALA A 347 -3.35 14.41 -14.23
C ALA A 347 -2.25 13.36 -13.98
N ILE A 348 -2.60 12.10 -13.68
CA ILE A 348 -1.62 11.00 -13.52
C ILE A 348 -0.93 10.64 -14.85
N THR A 349 -1.62 10.77 -15.98
CA THR A 349 -1.06 10.45 -17.32
C THR A 349 -0.33 11.63 -17.96
N SER A 350 -0.56 12.85 -17.48
CA SER A 350 0.06 14.08 -17.98
C SER A 350 1.57 14.10 -17.67
N GLY A 351 2.41 13.80 -18.66
CA GLY A 351 3.88 13.83 -18.58
C GLY A 351 4.53 15.20 -18.36
N GLY A 352 3.80 16.20 -17.87
CA GLY A 352 4.27 17.58 -17.72
C GLY A 352 5.08 17.81 -16.44
N PRO A 353 6.13 18.65 -16.44
CA PRO A 353 6.98 18.91 -15.28
C PRO A 353 6.36 19.88 -14.25
N ARG A 354 5.03 20.02 -14.23
CA ARG A 354 4.33 21.03 -13.41
C ARG A 354 4.04 20.46 -12.02
N LEU A 355 4.64 21.06 -11.00
CA LEU A 355 4.21 20.86 -9.61
C LEU A 355 2.81 21.47 -9.45
N THR A 356 1.84 20.67 -8.99
CA THR A 356 0.48 21.15 -8.66
C THR A 356 0.38 21.56 -7.19
N SER A 357 -0.85 21.73 -6.65
CA SER A 357 -1.03 22.10 -5.23
C SER A 357 -0.54 20.98 -4.29
N PRO A 358 -0.08 21.28 -3.06
CA PRO A 358 0.44 20.27 -2.14
C PRO A 358 -0.53 19.11 -1.90
N PHE A 359 -1.83 19.41 -1.82
CA PHE A 359 -2.87 18.41 -1.64
C PHE A 359 -3.13 17.60 -2.92
N ALA A 360 -3.16 18.22 -4.11
CA ALA A 360 -3.28 17.50 -5.38
C ALA A 360 -2.08 16.58 -5.65
N GLU A 361 -0.87 17.03 -5.35
CA GLU A 361 0.36 16.22 -5.41
C GLU A 361 0.28 15.01 -4.47
N CYS A 362 -0.20 15.21 -3.23
CA CYS A 362 -0.43 14.15 -2.26
C CYS A 362 -1.44 13.11 -2.77
N ILE A 363 -2.58 13.55 -3.33
CA ILE A 363 -3.62 12.67 -3.90
C ILE A 363 -3.08 11.83 -5.07
N MET A 364 -2.35 12.45 -6.00
CA MET A 364 -1.78 11.75 -7.16
C MET A 364 -0.77 10.69 -6.72
N THR A 365 0.15 11.05 -5.82
CA THR A 365 1.13 10.09 -5.27
C THR A 365 0.42 8.96 -4.52
N THR A 366 -0.50 9.30 -3.60
CA THR A 366 -1.29 8.33 -2.82
C THR A 366 -2.11 7.37 -3.69
N THR A 367 -2.54 7.81 -4.87
CA THR A 367 -3.19 6.93 -5.88
C THR A 367 -2.22 5.86 -6.39
N VAL A 368 -1.01 6.27 -6.79
CA VAL A 368 0.05 5.33 -7.23
C VAL A 368 0.42 4.37 -6.11
N CYS A 369 0.45 4.84 -4.86
CA CYS A 369 0.62 4.00 -3.67
C CYS A 369 -0.48 2.94 -3.53
N GLY A 370 -1.75 3.33 -3.66
CA GLY A 370 -2.88 2.39 -3.63
C GLY A 370 -2.81 1.34 -4.74
N ARG A 371 -2.38 1.73 -5.94
CA ARG A 371 -2.11 0.80 -7.04
C ARG A 371 -0.97 -0.16 -6.74
N ALA A 372 0.10 0.28 -6.06
CA ALA A 372 1.19 -0.59 -5.61
C ALA A 372 0.73 -1.63 -4.57
N VAL A 373 -0.13 -1.23 -3.61
CA VAL A 373 -0.74 -2.16 -2.63
C VAL A 373 -1.63 -3.20 -3.32
N ILE A 374 -2.47 -2.78 -4.28
CA ILE A 374 -3.27 -3.72 -5.10
C ILE A 374 -2.35 -4.67 -5.88
N HIS A 375 -1.30 -4.16 -6.52
CA HIS A 375 -0.36 -4.96 -7.29
C HIS A 375 0.36 -6.01 -6.43
N HIS A 376 0.78 -5.65 -5.22
CA HIS A 376 1.36 -6.60 -4.25
C HIS A 376 0.37 -7.70 -3.85
N TYR A 377 -0.88 -7.34 -3.57
CA TYR A 377 -1.93 -8.29 -3.22
C TYR A 377 -2.26 -9.24 -4.39
N GLN A 378 -2.43 -8.70 -5.60
CA GLN A 378 -2.63 -9.48 -6.84
C GLN A 378 -1.46 -10.45 -7.07
N THR A 379 -0.23 -9.97 -7.01
CA THR A 379 0.99 -10.77 -7.18
C THR A 379 1.05 -11.91 -6.16
N SER A 380 0.65 -11.65 -4.91
CA SER A 380 0.64 -12.66 -3.84
C SER A 380 -0.39 -13.77 -4.10
N LEU A 381 -1.57 -13.42 -4.63
CA LEU A 381 -2.59 -14.40 -5.04
C LEU A 381 -2.17 -15.17 -6.31
N GLU A 382 -1.64 -14.48 -7.32
CA GLU A 382 -1.17 -15.08 -8.58
C GLU A 382 -0.08 -16.14 -8.32
N ASN A 383 0.91 -15.81 -7.47
CA ASN A 383 1.97 -16.74 -7.04
C ASN A 383 1.43 -17.96 -6.25
N THR A 384 0.27 -17.85 -5.60
CA THR A 384 -0.29 -18.89 -4.72
C THR A 384 -1.27 -19.82 -5.43
N PHE A 385 -2.06 -19.30 -6.37
CA PHE A 385 -3.22 -20.01 -6.91
C PHE A 385 -3.24 -20.20 -8.43
N THR A 386 -2.77 -19.23 -9.22
CA THR A 386 -2.91 -19.28 -10.69
C THR A 386 -1.63 -19.62 -11.43
N HIS A 387 -0.47 -19.22 -10.90
CA HIS A 387 0.82 -19.24 -11.60
C HIS A 387 0.79 -18.52 -12.97
N ASP A 388 -0.13 -17.57 -13.15
CA ASP A 388 -0.24 -16.72 -14.33
C ASP A 388 0.33 -15.34 -14.01
N SER A 389 1.48 -15.02 -14.61
CA SER A 389 2.19 -13.74 -14.45
C SER A 389 2.08 -12.85 -15.69
N SER A 390 1.19 -13.17 -16.64
CA SER A 390 1.12 -12.57 -17.99
C SER A 390 0.97 -11.04 -18.03
N ASN A 391 0.53 -10.42 -16.93
CA ASN A 391 0.37 -8.97 -16.82
C ASN A 391 1.18 -8.39 -15.62
N PHE A 392 2.06 -9.16 -14.99
CA PHE A 392 2.85 -8.68 -13.84
C PHE A 392 3.78 -7.53 -14.24
N HIS A 393 4.56 -7.72 -15.30
CA HIS A 393 5.59 -6.76 -15.73
C HIS A 393 5.00 -5.43 -16.16
N ASP A 394 4.00 -5.42 -17.05
CA ASP A 394 3.31 -4.19 -17.50
C ASP A 394 2.75 -3.37 -16.33
N ARG A 395 2.09 -4.03 -15.36
CA ARG A 395 1.58 -3.37 -14.15
C ARG A 395 2.73 -2.82 -13.31
N HIS A 396 3.79 -3.61 -13.11
CA HIS A 396 4.92 -3.22 -12.28
C HIS A 396 5.69 -2.03 -12.85
N GLU A 397 6.03 -2.10 -14.14
CA GLU A 397 6.71 -1.04 -14.88
C GLU A 397 5.87 0.24 -14.92
N TRP A 398 4.57 0.15 -15.20
CA TRP A 398 3.70 1.32 -15.23
C TRP A 398 3.68 2.05 -13.87
N ILE A 399 3.54 1.32 -12.75
CA ILE A 399 3.54 1.92 -11.41
C ILE A 399 4.93 2.49 -11.08
N HIS A 400 6.01 1.77 -11.42
CA HIS A 400 7.39 2.22 -11.19
C HIS A 400 7.71 3.51 -11.97
N ASN A 401 7.46 3.54 -13.28
CA ASN A 401 7.72 4.70 -14.12
C ASN A 401 6.91 5.92 -13.64
N THR A 402 5.65 5.69 -13.25
CA THR A 402 4.79 6.75 -12.69
C THR A 402 5.35 7.27 -11.36
N ILE A 403 5.69 6.42 -10.38
CA ILE A 403 6.19 6.90 -9.09
C ILE A 403 7.54 7.60 -9.23
N THR A 404 8.44 7.09 -10.06
CA THR A 404 9.75 7.70 -10.35
C THR A 404 9.60 9.08 -11.02
N GLN A 405 8.67 9.25 -11.97
CA GLN A 405 8.37 10.57 -12.54
C GLN A 405 7.88 11.55 -11.45
N ARG A 406 7.01 11.10 -10.54
CA ARG A 406 6.46 11.92 -9.46
C ARG A 406 7.52 12.31 -8.43
N ILE A 407 8.42 11.39 -8.06
CA ILE A 407 9.60 11.67 -7.22
C ILE A 407 10.47 12.76 -7.88
N ASN A 408 10.76 12.64 -9.18
CA ASN A 408 11.55 13.64 -9.90
C ASN A 408 10.89 15.04 -9.90
N ILE A 409 9.57 15.13 -10.12
CA ILE A 409 8.83 16.40 -10.06
C ILE A 409 8.92 17.03 -8.67
N LEU A 410 8.71 16.23 -7.61
CA LEU A 410 8.77 16.71 -6.23
C LEU A 410 10.18 17.15 -5.85
N SER A 411 11.21 16.36 -6.16
CA SER A 411 12.61 16.65 -5.82
C SER A 411 13.16 17.85 -6.59
N PHE A 412 12.81 18.03 -7.86
CA PHE A 412 13.23 19.18 -8.66
C PHE A 412 12.62 20.50 -8.16
N ASN A 413 11.33 20.50 -7.81
CA ASN A 413 10.62 21.71 -7.39
C ASN A 413 10.71 22.00 -5.89
N THR A 414 11.06 21.01 -5.05
CA THR A 414 11.28 21.19 -3.59
C THR A 414 12.70 20.80 -3.13
N PRO A 415 13.78 21.28 -3.79
CA PRO A 415 15.14 20.77 -3.58
C PRO A 415 15.72 21.11 -2.20
N LYS A 416 15.13 22.07 -1.49
CA LYS A 416 15.45 22.41 -0.10
C LYS A 416 14.14 22.62 0.66
N PHE A 417 13.83 21.74 1.59
CA PHE A 417 12.74 21.98 2.53
C PHE A 417 13.16 23.13 3.48
N THR A 418 12.38 24.20 3.49
CA THR A 418 12.60 25.40 4.32
C THR A 418 11.48 25.50 5.36
N GLU A 419 11.62 26.37 6.37
CA GLU A 419 10.56 26.56 7.37
C GLU A 419 9.22 27.01 6.76
N ASN A 420 9.25 27.67 5.59
CA ASN A 420 8.08 28.13 4.85
C ASN A 420 7.57 27.13 3.80
N SER A 421 8.19 25.95 3.69
CA SER A 421 7.74 24.90 2.78
C SER A 421 6.49 24.21 3.34
N ASP A 422 5.52 23.94 2.46
CA ASP A 422 4.31 23.20 2.83
C ASP A 422 4.69 21.77 3.28
N PRO A 423 4.29 21.34 4.49
CA PRO A 423 4.70 20.06 5.05
C PRO A 423 4.10 18.84 4.33
N MET A 424 3.01 19.02 3.58
CA MET A 424 2.42 17.97 2.75
C MET A 424 3.42 17.49 1.68
N PHE A 425 4.28 18.36 1.14
CA PHE A 425 5.30 17.96 0.16
C PHE A 425 6.33 17.00 0.76
N LEU A 426 6.77 17.23 2.00
CA LEU A 426 7.74 16.35 2.67
C LEU A 426 7.12 14.96 2.90
N PHE A 427 5.88 14.92 3.39
CA PHE A 427 5.13 13.67 3.54
C PHE A 427 4.91 12.97 2.18
N THR A 428 4.57 13.72 1.14
CA THR A 428 4.36 13.17 -0.22
C THR A 428 5.64 12.56 -0.79
N ARG A 429 6.82 13.17 -0.55
CA ARG A 429 8.12 12.58 -0.93
C ARG A 429 8.43 11.30 -0.17
N ILE A 430 8.25 11.30 1.16
CA ILE A 430 8.43 10.10 2.00
C ILE A 430 7.53 8.97 1.50
N LEU A 431 6.26 9.26 1.25
CA LEU A 431 5.28 8.29 0.75
C LEU A 431 5.68 7.74 -0.64
N ALA A 432 6.22 8.59 -1.52
CA ALA A 432 6.65 8.19 -2.85
C ALA A 432 7.90 7.28 -2.81
N SER A 433 8.95 7.65 -2.08
CA SER A 433 10.17 6.85 -1.94
C SER A 433 9.90 5.52 -1.22
N THR A 434 9.06 5.50 -0.17
CA THR A 434 8.57 4.25 0.43
C THR A 434 7.82 3.39 -0.59
N THR A 435 7.03 3.97 -1.48
CA THR A 435 6.28 3.22 -2.51
C THR A 435 7.23 2.59 -3.54
N ALA A 436 8.28 3.30 -3.95
CA ALA A 436 9.32 2.74 -4.82
C ALA A 436 10.05 1.56 -4.16
N LEU A 437 10.39 1.67 -2.88
CA LEU A 437 10.96 0.56 -2.08
C LEU A 437 9.98 -0.63 -1.95
N TYR A 438 8.68 -0.36 -1.80
CA TYR A 438 7.64 -1.39 -1.69
C TYR A 438 7.37 -2.12 -3.02
N LEU A 439 7.56 -1.45 -4.16
CA LEU A 439 7.59 -2.12 -5.46
C LEU A 439 8.77 -3.09 -5.55
N TYR A 440 9.99 -2.66 -5.22
CA TYR A 440 11.16 -3.56 -5.20
C TYR A 440 10.95 -4.75 -4.25
N HIS A 441 10.34 -4.53 -3.08
CA HIS A 441 9.90 -5.59 -2.17
C HIS A 441 9.00 -6.60 -2.88
N THR A 442 7.94 -6.14 -3.54
CA THR A 442 6.99 -6.98 -4.31
C THR A 442 7.67 -7.77 -5.42
N LEU A 443 8.61 -7.16 -6.15
CA LEU A 443 9.40 -7.84 -7.19
C LEU A 443 10.23 -8.98 -6.59
N SER A 444 10.90 -8.76 -5.45
CA SER A 444 11.79 -9.76 -4.83
C SER A 444 11.09 -11.00 -4.26
N LEU A 445 9.79 -10.90 -3.99
CA LEU A 445 8.95 -12.02 -3.55
C LEU A 445 8.49 -12.90 -4.73
N THR A 446 8.50 -12.34 -5.94
CA THR A 446 8.12 -13.04 -7.18
C THR A 446 9.23 -14.00 -7.60
N SER A 447 8.85 -15.20 -8.04
CA SER A 447 9.82 -16.27 -8.31
C SER A 447 10.32 -16.18 -9.75
N TYR A 448 11.58 -15.78 -9.96
CA TYR A 448 12.24 -15.68 -11.29
C TYR A 448 12.21 -16.99 -12.13
N GLU A 449 11.86 -18.13 -11.53
CA GLU A 449 11.78 -19.44 -12.20
C GLU A 449 10.60 -19.59 -13.21
N LEU A 450 9.75 -18.57 -13.35
CA LEU A 450 8.59 -18.57 -14.28
C LEU A 450 8.82 -17.74 -15.57
N ILE A 451 9.95 -17.07 -15.72
CA ILE A 451 10.23 -16.21 -16.88
C ILE A 451 10.71 -17.09 -18.07
N PRO A 452 10.04 -17.05 -19.24
CA PRO A 452 10.54 -17.72 -20.45
C PRO A 452 11.84 -17.08 -20.94
N GLU A 453 12.81 -17.89 -21.40
CA GLU A 453 14.13 -17.40 -21.86
C GLU A 453 14.06 -16.42 -23.05
N ASP A 454 12.93 -16.38 -23.78
CA ASP A 454 12.72 -15.54 -24.95
C ASP A 454 12.34 -14.07 -24.65
N ASP A 455 11.92 -13.73 -23.41
CA ASP A 455 11.45 -12.37 -23.04
C ASP A 455 12.49 -11.56 -22.24
N MET A 456 13.76 -11.86 -22.46
CA MET A 456 14.90 -11.21 -21.81
C MET A 456 15.21 -9.85 -22.45
N SER A 457 14.25 -8.92 -22.35
CA SER A 457 14.59 -7.50 -22.35
C SER A 457 15.58 -7.21 -21.19
N PRO A 458 16.48 -6.22 -21.32
CA PRO A 458 17.36 -5.86 -20.21
C PRO A 458 16.54 -5.23 -19.09
N PHE A 459 16.10 -6.06 -18.13
CA PHE A 459 15.35 -5.62 -16.97
C PHE A 459 16.06 -4.44 -16.28
N PRO A 460 15.33 -3.37 -15.93
CA PRO A 460 15.88 -2.26 -15.15
C PRO A 460 16.55 -2.79 -13.88
N ASP A 461 17.67 -2.17 -13.47
CA ASP A 461 18.31 -2.49 -12.19
C ASP A 461 17.48 -1.88 -11.03
N TYR A 462 16.36 -2.54 -10.73
CA TYR A 462 15.48 -2.20 -9.62
C TYR A 462 16.19 -2.27 -8.26
N GLY A 463 17.28 -3.04 -8.15
CA GLY A 463 18.11 -3.08 -6.95
C GLY A 463 18.90 -1.79 -6.75
N HIS A 464 19.55 -1.30 -7.80
CA HIS A 464 20.21 0.01 -7.76
C HIS A 464 19.21 1.15 -7.52
N ALA A 465 18.05 1.13 -8.20
CA ALA A 465 16.99 2.12 -7.97
C ALA A 465 16.49 2.10 -6.51
N ALA A 466 16.22 0.92 -5.95
CA ALA A 466 15.81 0.79 -4.54
C ALA A 466 16.89 1.27 -3.56
N LEU A 467 18.18 1.06 -3.86
CA LEU A 467 19.27 1.58 -3.04
C LEU A 467 19.33 3.11 -3.06
N LEU A 468 19.07 3.77 -4.21
CA LEU A 468 18.97 5.22 -4.30
C LEU A 468 17.79 5.75 -3.48
N GLU A 469 16.62 5.12 -3.58
CA GLU A 469 15.44 5.50 -2.77
C GLU A 469 15.66 5.27 -1.27
N ALA A 470 16.40 4.23 -0.87
CA ALA A 470 16.80 4.03 0.53
C ALA A 470 17.76 5.13 1.02
N GLN A 471 18.63 5.66 0.16
CA GLN A 471 19.48 6.82 0.48
C GLN A 471 18.66 8.12 0.57
N GLU A 472 17.68 8.32 -0.32
CA GLU A 472 16.77 9.46 -0.26
C GLU A 472 15.92 9.42 1.02
N MET A 473 15.44 8.24 1.45
CA MET A 473 14.75 8.09 2.74
C MET A 473 15.62 8.52 3.94
N VAL A 474 16.94 8.28 3.92
CA VAL A 474 17.87 8.82 4.93
C VAL A 474 17.94 10.35 4.86
N HIS A 475 17.96 10.93 3.66
CA HIS A 475 17.92 12.39 3.50
C HIS A 475 16.62 13.01 4.05
N LEU A 476 15.47 12.42 3.71
CA LEU A 476 14.15 12.85 4.18
C LEU A 476 14.00 12.69 5.70
N ALA A 477 14.53 11.62 6.30
CA ALA A 477 14.57 11.43 7.75
C ALA A 477 15.39 12.51 8.47
N ASN A 478 16.52 12.92 7.87
CA ASN A 478 17.33 14.03 8.37
C ASN A 478 16.65 15.40 8.23
N ILE A 479 15.70 15.56 7.29
CA ILE A 479 14.84 16.75 7.22
C ILE A 479 13.78 16.69 8.33
N LEU A 480 13.06 15.56 8.49
CA LEU A 480 12.05 15.39 9.54
C LEU A 480 12.59 15.76 10.94
N ASN A 481 13.81 15.32 11.28
CA ASN A 481 14.44 15.60 12.57
C ASN A 481 14.86 17.09 12.76
N LYS A 482 14.74 17.93 11.73
CA LYS A 482 15.00 19.39 11.77
C LYS A 482 13.73 20.23 11.65
N VAL A 483 12.66 19.65 11.13
CA VAL A 483 11.36 20.32 10.98
C VAL A 483 10.64 20.36 12.33
N ASN A 484 9.89 21.43 12.57
CA ASN A 484 9.05 21.55 13.77
C ASN A 484 8.10 20.34 13.86
N SER A 485 7.99 19.73 15.04
CA SER A 485 7.17 18.55 15.31
C SER A 485 5.71 18.70 14.83
N PHE A 486 5.11 19.88 15.00
CA PHE A 486 3.75 20.17 14.55
C PHE A 486 3.60 20.30 13.03
N LYS A 487 4.72 20.38 12.29
CA LYS A 487 4.78 20.33 10.82
C LYS A 487 5.06 18.93 10.27
N ILE A 488 5.12 17.88 11.12
CA ILE A 488 5.22 16.49 10.65
C ILE A 488 3.81 15.94 10.39
N HIS A 489 3.53 15.53 9.15
CA HIS A 489 2.22 15.02 8.75
C HIS A 489 1.82 13.82 9.64
N PRO A 490 0.58 13.73 10.15
CA PRO A 490 0.29 12.79 11.24
C PRO A 490 0.37 11.31 10.83
N PHE A 491 0.16 11.01 9.55
CA PHE A 491 0.28 9.66 8.99
C PHE A 491 1.70 9.27 8.55
N THR A 492 2.73 10.09 8.82
CA THR A 492 4.14 9.78 8.47
C THR A 492 4.64 8.45 9.06
N HIS A 493 4.02 7.97 10.16
CA HIS A 493 4.35 6.68 10.77
C HIS A 493 4.05 5.48 9.84
N ILE A 494 3.10 5.59 8.91
CA ILE A 494 2.71 4.49 8.00
C ILE A 494 3.80 4.16 6.97
N PRO A 495 4.30 5.11 6.14
CA PRO A 495 5.37 4.80 5.21
C PRO A 495 6.68 4.40 5.91
N LEU A 496 6.90 4.88 7.14
CA LEU A 496 8.05 4.47 7.95
C LEU A 496 7.91 3.05 8.51
N SER A 497 6.72 2.61 8.92
CA SER A 497 6.51 1.21 9.37
C SER A 497 6.75 0.22 8.23
N LEU A 498 6.27 0.53 7.02
CA LEU A 498 6.50 -0.30 5.85
C LEU A 498 8.00 -0.44 5.51
N CYS A 499 8.81 0.59 5.74
CA CYS A 499 10.26 0.50 5.63
C CYS A 499 10.89 -0.45 6.67
N VAL A 500 10.29 -0.63 7.86
CA VAL A 500 10.77 -1.62 8.84
C VAL A 500 10.53 -3.03 8.31
N ASP A 501 9.34 -3.30 7.78
CA ASP A 501 8.97 -4.62 7.22
C ASP A 501 9.84 -5.01 6.03
N ILE A 502 10.15 -4.04 5.16
CA ILE A 502 11.11 -4.17 4.07
C ILE A 502 12.49 -4.53 4.64
N CYS A 503 13.06 -3.74 5.57
CA CYS A 503 14.37 -4.02 6.17
C CYS A 503 14.41 -5.42 6.82
N ASN A 504 13.37 -5.79 7.56
CA ASN A 504 13.26 -7.10 8.19
C ASN A 504 13.24 -8.26 7.17
N THR A 505 12.60 -8.07 6.01
CA THR A 505 12.59 -9.06 4.92
C THR A 505 13.97 -9.20 4.26
N TYR A 506 14.69 -8.09 4.09
CA TYR A 506 15.97 -8.07 3.37
C TYR A 506 17.22 -8.25 4.23
N ARG A 507 17.08 -8.30 5.56
CA ARG A 507 18.18 -8.40 6.55
C ARG A 507 19.28 -9.41 6.17
N ASP A 508 18.88 -10.56 5.63
CA ASP A 508 19.79 -11.67 5.26
C ASP A 508 20.12 -11.74 3.75
N ARG A 509 19.52 -10.88 2.92
CA ARG A 509 19.61 -10.93 1.44
C ARG A 509 20.30 -9.71 0.82
N ASP A 510 20.00 -8.51 1.31
CA ASP A 510 20.51 -7.24 0.79
C ASP A 510 20.81 -6.29 1.96
N GLY A 511 22.04 -6.42 2.47
CA GLY A 511 22.49 -5.64 3.63
C GLY A 511 22.63 -4.14 3.35
N ALA A 512 22.74 -3.72 2.09
CA ALA A 512 22.96 -2.31 1.75
C ALA A 512 21.68 -1.48 1.95
N ILE A 513 20.54 -1.99 1.47
CA ILE A 513 19.24 -1.35 1.65
C ILE A 513 18.86 -1.34 3.12
N CYS A 514 18.95 -2.49 3.82
CA CYS A 514 18.55 -2.53 5.23
C CYS A 514 19.48 -1.71 6.14
N ALA A 515 20.78 -1.58 5.85
CA ALA A 515 21.65 -0.64 6.56
C ALA A 515 21.19 0.82 6.43
N LYS A 516 20.71 1.23 5.24
CA LYS A 516 20.16 2.59 5.04
C LYS A 516 18.82 2.79 5.76
N LEU A 517 17.95 1.79 5.77
CA LEU A 517 16.69 1.88 6.53
C LEU A 517 16.95 1.88 8.06
N GLN A 518 17.96 1.17 8.55
CA GLN A 518 18.39 1.29 9.96
C GLN A 518 18.89 2.70 10.32
N GLU A 519 19.59 3.38 9.41
CA GLU A 519 20.01 4.78 9.58
C GLU A 519 18.81 5.74 9.66
N VAL A 520 17.72 5.48 8.91
CA VAL A 520 16.44 6.20 9.05
C VAL A 520 15.90 6.07 10.48
N PHE A 521 15.75 4.84 10.99
CA PHE A 521 15.18 4.62 12.32
C PHE A 521 16.05 5.17 13.45
N HIS A 522 17.38 5.09 13.32
CA HIS A 522 18.31 5.74 14.25
C HIS A 522 18.10 7.27 14.26
N THR A 523 17.99 7.90 13.08
CA THR A 523 17.77 9.33 12.93
C THR A 523 16.46 9.80 13.57
N LEU A 524 15.39 9.02 13.45
CA LEU A 524 14.05 9.39 13.91
C LEU A 524 13.78 9.07 15.39
N ARG A 525 14.72 8.41 16.10
CA ARG A 525 14.60 8.03 17.52
C ARG A 525 14.30 9.20 18.47
N ASN A 526 14.63 10.43 18.08
CA ASN A 526 14.40 11.64 18.89
C ASN A 526 13.01 12.28 18.69
N LEU A 527 12.26 11.87 17.66
CA LEU A 527 10.91 12.35 17.38
C LEU A 527 9.83 11.54 18.12
N THR A 528 10.22 10.81 19.17
CA THR A 528 9.36 9.78 19.75
C THR A 528 8.07 10.30 20.41
N TRP A 529 8.14 11.52 20.92
CA TRP A 529 7.05 12.28 21.55
C TRP A 529 6.13 12.98 20.54
N VAL A 530 6.46 12.99 19.24
CA VAL A 530 5.71 13.72 18.22
C VAL A 530 4.60 12.84 17.65
N ASN A 531 3.34 13.24 17.82
CA ASN A 531 2.16 12.63 17.18
C ASN A 531 2.07 11.09 17.33
N SER A 532 2.48 10.53 18.49
CA SER A 532 2.65 9.07 18.76
C SER A 532 3.61 8.32 17.83
N LEU A 533 4.30 9.02 16.92
CA LEU A 533 5.14 8.44 15.87
C LEU A 533 6.25 7.56 16.48
N GLY A 534 6.79 7.94 17.63
CA GLY A 534 7.74 7.13 18.38
C GLY A 534 7.20 5.86 18.96
N GLU A 535 6.05 5.92 19.64
CA GLU A 535 5.43 4.76 20.26
C GLU A 535 5.10 3.71 19.20
N LYS A 536 4.54 4.15 18.06
CA LYS A 536 4.26 3.30 16.91
C LYS A 536 5.53 2.75 16.27
N LEU A 537 6.57 3.56 16.06
CA LEU A 537 7.85 3.06 15.55
C LEU A 537 8.53 2.10 16.54
N GLN A 538 8.42 2.30 17.87
CA GLN A 538 8.96 1.39 18.89
C GLN A 538 8.20 0.06 18.96
N GLN A 539 6.88 0.08 18.76
CA GLN A 539 6.07 -1.13 18.61
C GLN A 539 6.50 -1.93 17.36
N VAL A 540 6.66 -1.26 16.21
CA VAL A 540 7.08 -1.90 14.95
C VAL A 540 8.55 -2.36 14.97
N LEU A 541 9.43 -1.65 15.67
CA LEU A 541 10.85 -2.02 15.83
C LEU A 541 11.11 -3.12 16.88
N GLY A 542 10.09 -3.52 17.64
CA GLY A 542 10.17 -4.66 18.56
C GLY A 542 10.84 -4.35 19.91
N GLY A 543 10.51 -3.22 20.54
CA GLY A 543 11.00 -2.86 21.87
C GLY A 543 12.38 -2.18 21.86
N PRO A 544 12.94 -1.84 23.05
CA PRO A 544 14.23 -1.16 23.13
C PRO A 544 15.36 -2.13 22.75
N MET A 545 16.18 -1.73 21.76
CA MET A 545 17.49 -2.34 21.50
C MET A 545 18.48 -2.07 22.64
#